data_AF-A0A7G7G7E0-F1
#
_entry.id   AF-A0A7G7G7E0-F1
#
_cell.length_a   1.000
_cell.length_b   1.000
_cell.length_c   1.000
_cell.angle_alpha   90.00
_cell.angle_beta   90.00
_cell.angle_gamma   90.00
#
_symmetry.space_group_name_H-M   'P 1'
#
loop_
_entity.id
_entity.type
_entity.pdbx_description
1 polymer ?
#
loop_
_entity_poly.entity_id
_entity_poly.type
_entity_poly.pdbx_seq_one_letter_code
_entity_poly.pdbx_strand_id
1 'polypeptide(L)'
;MPIDRRRYPKNWNLISYFVRFTRAKGKCEFCGAEHGKQHPATGSMVYLQAIHVKHTLEATSWEDYKAACQKCHFNYDRRASQMARRYGKCYRDTQLDLFT
;
A
#
# COMPACT_ATOMS: atom_id res chain seq x y z
N MET A 1 7.34 2.09 6.85
CA MET A 1 8.01 3.34 6.42
C MET A 1 7.40 4.50 7.21
N PRO A 2 8.16 5.52 7.64
CA PRO A 2 7.56 6.74 8.16
C PRO A 2 6.73 7.39 7.04
N ILE A 3 5.48 7.75 7.35
CA ILE A 3 4.57 8.39 6.40
C ILE A 3 4.83 9.89 6.41
N ASP A 4 5.33 10.43 5.30
CA ASP A 4 5.35 11.87 5.07
C ASP A 4 3.98 12.30 4.51
N ARG A 5 3.13 12.84 5.39
CA ARG A 5 1.78 13.27 5.05
C ARG A 5 1.74 14.38 3.99
N ARG A 6 2.84 15.13 3.79
CA ARG A 6 2.91 16.21 2.80
C ARG A 6 2.89 15.69 1.36
N ARG A 7 3.27 14.43 1.15
CA ARG A 7 3.28 13.77 -0.17
C ARG A 7 1.94 13.17 -0.57
N TYR A 8 0.95 13.21 0.33
CA TYR A 8 -0.39 12.70 0.08
C TYR A 8 -1.34 13.86 -0.25
N PRO A 9 -2.37 13.60 -1.07
CA PRO A 9 -3.36 14.63 -1.38
C PRO A 9 -4.12 15.05 -0.11
N LYS A 10 -4.61 16.30 -0.07
CA LYS A 10 -5.29 16.88 1.10
C LYS A 10 -6.49 16.05 1.57
N ASN A 11 -7.18 15.38 0.65
CA ASN A 11 -8.33 14.51 0.89
C ASN A 11 -7.95 13.04 1.15
N TRP A 12 -6.70 12.74 1.52
CA TRP A 12 -6.21 11.38 1.72
C TRP A 12 -7.09 10.51 2.63
N ASN A 13 -7.62 11.06 3.72
CA ASN A 13 -8.49 10.31 4.63
C ASN A 13 -9.73 9.75 3.92
N LEU A 14 -10.32 10.54 3.01
CA LEU A 14 -11.48 10.14 2.22
C LEU A 14 -11.09 9.09 1.18
N ILE A 15 -9.99 9.32 0.45
CA ILE A 15 -9.49 8.37 -0.55
C ILE A 15 -9.17 7.01 0.10
N SER A 16 -8.43 7.02 1.22
CA SER A 16 -8.05 5.83 1.95
C SER A 16 -9.26 5.06 2.48
N TYR A 17 -10.29 5.76 2.97
CA TYR A 17 -11.53 5.14 3.41
C TYR A 17 -12.29 4.52 2.24
N PHE A 18 -12.47 5.29 1.16
CA PHE A 18 -13.18 4.86 -0.04
C PHE A 18 -12.55 3.60 -0.63
N VAL A 19 -11.23 3.59 -0.79
CA VAL A 19 -10.50 2.44 -1.34
C VAL A 19 -10.67 1.20 -0.47
N ARG A 20 -10.51 1.32 0.85
CA ARG A 20 -10.53 0.16 1.78
C ARG A 20 -11.92 -0.38 2.05
N PHE A 21 -12.91 0.49 2.24
CA PHE A 21 -14.21 0.09 2.77
C PHE A 21 -15.33 0.21 1.75
N THR A 22 -15.29 1.20 0.87
CA THR A 22 -16.33 1.38 -0.15
C THR A 22 -16.06 0.51 -1.37
N ARG A 23 -14.91 0.68 -2.03
CA ARG A 23 -14.55 -0.06 -3.26
C ARG A 23 -14.21 -1.51 -2.97
N ALA A 24 -13.24 -1.74 -2.06
CA ALA A 24 -12.77 -3.08 -1.74
C ALA A 24 -13.69 -3.84 -0.76
N LYS A 25 -14.78 -3.22 -0.29
CA LYS A 25 -15.76 -3.81 0.63
C LYS A 25 -15.13 -4.42 1.89
N GLY A 26 -14.07 -3.80 2.41
CA GLY A 26 -13.34 -4.30 3.57
C GLY A 26 -12.53 -5.57 3.30
N LYS A 27 -12.19 -5.86 2.04
CA LYS A 27 -11.36 -7.01 1.65
C LYS A 27 -10.06 -6.58 1.00
N CYS A 28 -9.03 -7.39 1.14
CA CYS A 28 -7.77 -7.22 0.42
C CYS A 28 -7.98 -7.49 -1.07
N GLU A 29 -7.62 -6.56 -1.95
CA GLU A 29 -7.75 -6.71 -3.41
C GLU A 29 -6.71 -7.68 -4.02
N PHE A 30 -5.75 -8.18 -3.21
CA PHE A 30 -4.75 -9.16 -3.65
C PHE A 30 -5.04 -10.59 -3.19
N CYS A 31 -5.51 -10.78 -1.95
CA CYS A 31 -5.71 -12.11 -1.37
C CYS A 31 -7.11 -12.35 -0.81
N GLY A 32 -8.02 -11.37 -0.86
CA GLY A 32 -9.39 -11.49 -0.37
C GLY A 32 -9.57 -11.46 1.15
N ALA A 33 -8.49 -11.34 1.94
CA ALA A 33 -8.57 -11.31 3.40
C ALA A 33 -9.42 -10.13 3.92
N GLU A 34 -10.27 -10.41 4.90
CA GLU A 34 -11.25 -9.45 5.44
C GLU A 34 -10.67 -8.61 6.58
N HIS A 35 -10.97 -7.31 6.58
CA HIS A 35 -10.57 -6.39 7.63
C HIS A 35 -11.13 -6.80 8.99
N GLY A 36 -10.29 -6.76 10.04
CA GLY A 36 -10.68 -7.09 11.40
C GLY A 36 -10.92 -8.58 11.66
N LYS A 37 -10.61 -9.46 10.69
CA LYS A 37 -10.64 -10.92 10.86
C LYS A 37 -9.23 -11.50 10.87
N GLN A 38 -9.11 -12.75 11.31
CA GLN A 38 -7.85 -13.50 11.20
C GLN A 38 -7.55 -13.82 9.74
N HIS A 39 -6.30 -13.62 9.33
CA HIS A 39 -5.86 -13.91 7.98
C HIS A 39 -5.84 -15.44 7.76
N PRO A 40 -6.47 -15.97 6.70
CA PRO A 40 -6.60 -17.42 6.52
C PRO A 40 -5.25 -18.15 6.43
N ALA A 41 -4.23 -17.50 5.86
CA ALA A 41 -2.90 -18.10 5.71
C ALA A 41 -1.91 -17.83 6.86
N THR A 42 -2.13 -16.81 7.71
CA THR A 42 -1.13 -16.43 8.74
C THR A 42 -1.69 -16.41 10.15
N GLY A 43 -3.01 -16.50 10.34
CA GLY A 43 -3.68 -16.40 11.64
C GLY A 43 -3.66 -14.99 12.26
N SER A 44 -2.87 -14.06 11.72
CA SER A 44 -2.73 -12.70 12.24
C SER A 44 -3.96 -11.85 11.95
N MET A 45 -4.25 -10.87 12.80
CA MET A 45 -5.33 -9.90 12.57
C MET A 45 -5.07 -9.08 11.30
N VAL A 46 -6.09 -8.96 10.44
CA VAL A 46 -5.97 -8.27 9.15
C VAL A 46 -6.32 -6.79 9.30
N TYR A 47 -5.33 -5.94 9.10
CA TYR A 47 -5.52 -4.51 8.90
C TYR A 47 -5.30 -4.15 7.43
N LEU A 48 -6.28 -3.44 6.85
CA LEU A 48 -6.22 -3.00 5.47
C LEU A 48 -5.55 -1.63 5.39
N GLN A 49 -4.63 -1.51 4.45
CA GLN A 49 -3.87 -0.32 4.12
C GLN A 49 -4.09 0.02 2.66
N ALA A 50 -4.07 1.31 2.33
CA ALA A 50 -4.11 1.76 0.95
C ALA A 50 -2.67 1.78 0.41
N ILE A 51 -2.41 0.97 -0.62
CA ILE A 51 -1.13 0.86 -1.30
C ILE A 51 -1.18 1.59 -2.63
N HIS A 52 -0.11 2.27 -3.03
CA HIS A 52 0.00 2.84 -4.37
C HIS A 52 0.15 1.74 -5.41
N VAL A 53 -0.63 1.80 -6.48
CA VAL A 53 -0.51 0.91 -7.65
C VAL A 53 0.47 1.50 -8.66
N LYS A 54 0.36 2.82 -8.89
CA LYS A 54 1.24 3.57 -9.77
C LYS A 54 2.14 4.45 -8.91
N HIS A 55 3.45 4.34 -9.10
CA HIS A 55 4.45 5.08 -8.33
C HIS A 55 4.77 6.46 -8.92
N THR A 56 3.74 7.14 -9.42
CA THR A 56 3.86 8.50 -9.94
C THR A 56 3.64 9.52 -8.81
N LEU A 57 4.34 10.64 -8.88
CA LEU A 57 4.18 11.77 -7.95
C LEU A 57 2.78 12.41 -8.05
N GLU A 58 2.04 12.11 -9.12
CA GLU A 58 0.70 12.63 -9.41
C GLU A 58 -0.44 11.73 -8.92
N ALA A 59 -0.15 10.72 -8.08
CA ALA A 59 -1.18 9.87 -7.48
C ALA A 59 -2.14 10.71 -6.63
N THR A 60 -3.24 11.12 -7.24
CA THR A 60 -4.21 12.08 -6.69
C THR A 60 -5.61 11.50 -6.71
N SER A 61 -5.87 10.52 -7.56
CA SER A 61 -7.14 9.81 -7.65
C SER A 61 -7.17 8.60 -6.72
N TRP A 62 -8.36 8.16 -6.35
CA TRP A 62 -8.58 6.90 -5.62
C TRP A 62 -8.22 5.66 -6.46
N GLU A 63 -8.15 5.80 -7.78
CA GLU A 63 -7.79 4.75 -8.73
C GLU A 63 -6.32 4.33 -8.62
N ASP A 64 -5.46 5.27 -8.21
CA ASP A 64 -4.02 5.05 -8.05
C ASP A 64 -3.69 4.19 -6.83
N TYR A 65 -4.69 3.86 -6.00
CA TYR A 65 -4.54 3.10 -4.78
C TYR A 65 -5.29 1.78 -4.84
N LYS A 66 -4.80 0.79 -4.09
CA LYS A 66 -5.47 -0.48 -3.80
C LYS A 66 -5.55 -0.78 -2.32
N ALA A 67 -6.55 -1.56 -1.90
CA ALA A 67 -6.65 -2.07 -0.55
C ALA A 67 -5.80 -3.34 -0.40
N ALA A 68 -4.77 -3.30 0.45
CA ALA A 68 -3.90 -4.43 0.74
C ALA A 68 -3.91 -4.77 2.23
N CYS A 69 -3.91 -6.06 2.57
CA CYS A 69 -3.61 -6.51 3.93
C CYS A 69 -2.13 -6.30 4.24
N GLN A 70 -1.77 -6.27 5.53
CA GLN A 70 -0.38 -6.11 5.98
C GLN A 70 0.60 -7.09 5.31
N LYS A 71 0.22 -8.37 5.12
CA LYS A 71 1.04 -9.35 4.40
C LYS A 71 1.29 -8.96 2.95
N CYS A 72 0.23 -8.66 2.20
CA CYS A 72 0.32 -8.30 0.79
C CYS A 72 1.09 -6.98 0.60
N HIS A 73 0.86 -6.01 1.49
CA HIS A 73 1.58 -4.75 1.48
C HIS A 73 3.08 -4.95 1.70
N PHE A 74 3.48 -5.71 2.72
CA PHE A 74 4.90 -5.99 2.95
C PHE A 74 5.54 -6.80 1.82
N ASN A 75 4.79 -7.71 1.20
CA ASN A 75 5.30 -8.45 0.06
C ASN A 75 5.55 -7.53 -1.14
N TYR A 76 4.65 -6.57 -1.38
CA TYR A 76 4.81 -5.56 -2.42
C TYR A 76 6.05 -4.68 -2.18
N ASP A 77 6.25 -4.20 -0.94
CA ASP A 77 7.39 -3.36 -0.57
C ASP A 77 8.72 -4.13 -0.42
N ARG A 78 8.70 -5.47 -0.48
CA ARG A 78 9.84 -6.32 -0.11
C ARG A 78 11.07 -6.04 -0.96
N ARG A 79 10.89 -5.94 -2.29
CA ARG A 79 11.99 -5.72 -3.23
C ARG A 79 12.61 -4.34 -3.05
N ALA A 80 11.79 -3.29 -3.01
CA ALA A 80 12.25 -1.93 -2.76
C ALA A 80 12.99 -1.81 -1.41
N SER A 81 12.46 -2.47 -0.38
CA SER A 81 13.08 -2.51 0.96
C SER A 81 14.42 -3.24 0.96
N GLN A 82 14.59 -4.31 0.17
CA GLN A 82 15.87 -5.00 0.02
C GLN A 82 16.91 -4.14 -0.69
N MET A 83 16.51 -3.47 -1.79
CA MET A 83 17.39 -2.56 -2.52
C MET A 83 17.83 -1.37 -1.66
N ALA A 84 16.91 -0.77 -0.91
CA ALA A 84 17.24 0.33 0.01
C ALA A 84 18.19 -0.10 1.14
N ARG A 85 18.11 -1.35 1.63
CA ARG A 85 19.08 -1.89 2.61
C ARG A 85 20.45 -2.12 2.00
N ARG A 86 20.51 -2.58 0.74
CA ARG A 86 21.77 -2.91 0.05
C ARG A 86 22.52 -1.66 -0.42
N TYR A 87 21.82 -0.66 -0.94
CA TYR A 87 22.42 0.49 -1.61
C TYR A 87 22.22 1.82 -0.85
N GLY A 88 21.52 1.81 0.28
CA GLY A 88 21.31 3.01 1.11
C GLY A 88 20.28 4.00 0.54
N LYS A 89 20.33 5.26 1.03
CA LYS A 89 19.35 6.32 0.72
C LYS A 89 19.34 6.76 -0.75
N CYS A 90 20.41 6.52 -1.51
CA CYS A 90 20.49 6.85 -2.94
C CYS A 90 19.46 6.09 -3.80
N TYR A 91 18.81 5.05 -3.26
CA TYR A 91 17.72 4.32 -3.91
C TYR A 91 16.31 4.88 -3.59
N ARG A 92 16.18 5.85 -2.66
CA ARG A 92 14.87 6.31 -2.14
C ARG A 92 14.24 7.48 -2.90
N ASP A 93 14.99 8.23 -3.71
CA ASP A 93 14.47 9.47 -4.30
C ASP A 93 13.44 9.26 -5.40
N THR A 94 13.32 8.04 -5.83
CA THR A 94 12.30 7.62 -6.75
C THR A 94 11.91 6.23 -6.30
N GLN A 95 10.65 6.06 -5.93
CA GLN A 95 10.00 4.74 -5.88
C GLN A 95 9.95 4.24 -7.34
N LEU A 96 11.12 3.99 -7.95
CA LEU A 96 11.28 3.69 -9.38
C LEU A 96 10.65 2.35 -9.64
N ASP A 97 9.72 2.38 -10.59
CA ASP A 97 9.54 1.37 -11.64
C ASP A 97 10.06 -0.02 -11.26
N LEU A 98 9.24 -0.74 -10.50
CA LEU A 98 9.43 -2.18 -10.34
C LEU A 98 8.77 -2.99 -11.46
N PHE A 99 8.40 -2.34 -12.56
CA PHE A 99 8.00 -2.97 -13.82
C PHE A 99 8.45 -2.12 -15.01
N THR A 100 9.75 -2.15 -15.30
CA THR A 100 10.20 -2.50 -16.66
C THR A 100 10.87 -3.86 -16.57
#